data_AF-A0A645GFL9-F1
#
_entry.id   AF-A0A645GFL9-F1
#
_cell.length_a   1.000
_cell.length_b   1.000
_cell.length_c   1.000
_cell.angle_alpha   90.00
_cell.angle_beta   90.00
_cell.angle_gamma   90.00
#
_symmetry.space_group_name_H-M   'P 1'
#
loop_
_entity.id
_entity.type
_entity.pdbx_description
1 polymer ?
#
loop_
_entity_poly.entity_id
_entity_poly.type
_entity_poly.pdbx_seq_one_letter_code
_entity_poly.pdbx_strand_id
1 'polypeptide(L)'
;MGLTEDELPEIVRRWRSANKRIVDLWYSIENAALDVMRTGQPTGIKGLIIAREGDYKNQQDFLTITLPSGRKLFYAKPFLSQNERGREALYYHGINQDTKKWETVPTYGGKLTENVVQAIARDCLAESLVRLNIEGYQAVMHIHDEVVSDVPESAADIDRVCEIMGRPISWAPGLLLKADGFITEFYKKE
;
A
#
# COMPACT_ATOMS: atom_id res chain seq x y z
N MET A 1 -10.00 17.57 13.89
CA MET A 1 -11.31 17.04 14.32
C MET A 1 -11.60 17.64 15.68
N GLY A 2 -12.74 18.31 15.89
CA GLY A 2 -13.07 18.97 17.17
C GLY A 2 -13.45 17.98 18.29
N LEU A 3 -12.63 16.95 18.49
CA LEU A 3 -12.80 15.89 19.48
C LEU A 3 -11.82 16.12 20.63
N THR A 4 -12.22 15.77 21.85
CA THR A 4 -11.34 15.79 23.02
C THR A 4 -10.48 14.53 23.07
N GLU A 5 -9.31 14.59 23.73
CA GLU A 5 -8.41 13.42 23.84
C GLU A 5 -9.08 12.23 24.55
N ASP A 6 -9.96 12.49 25.51
CA ASP A 6 -10.68 11.48 26.28
C ASP A 6 -11.71 10.69 25.43
N GLU A 7 -12.20 11.28 24.34
CA GLU A 7 -13.16 10.63 23.44
C GLU A 7 -12.48 9.69 22.42
N LEU A 8 -11.19 9.90 22.15
CA LEU A 8 -10.46 9.16 21.11
C LEU A 8 -10.42 7.63 21.36
N PRO A 9 -10.12 7.12 22.57
CA PRO A 9 -10.06 5.68 22.81
C PRO A 9 -11.40 4.98 22.57
N GLU A 10 -12.50 5.63 22.93
CA GLU A 10 -13.83 5.07 22.71
C GLU A 10 -14.17 5.00 21.22
N ILE A 11 -13.90 6.06 20.47
CA ILE A 11 -14.14 6.11 19.02
C ILE A 11 -13.32 5.02 18.31
N VAL A 12 -12.03 4.91 18.64
CA VAL A 12 -11.16 3.86 18.10
C VAL A 12 -11.72 2.46 18.40
N ARG A 13 -12.15 2.22 19.64
CA ARG A 13 -12.74 0.93 20.05
C ARG A 13 -14.04 0.63 19.32
N ARG A 14 -14.93 1.62 19.17
CA ARG A 14 -16.20 1.48 18.44
C ARG A 14 -15.94 1.17 16.96
N TRP A 15 -15.02 1.89 16.32
CA TRP A 15 -14.66 1.63 14.92
C TRP A 15 -14.07 0.23 14.74
N ARG A 16 -13.13 -0.19 15.60
CA ARG A 16 -12.55 -1.55 15.55
C ARG A 16 -13.60 -2.64 15.75
N SER A 17 -14.55 -2.42 16.66
CA SER A 17 -15.66 -3.35 16.91
C SER A 17 -16.61 -3.48 15.72
N ALA A 18 -16.85 -2.39 14.99
CA ALA A 18 -17.67 -2.39 13.78
C ALA A 18 -16.94 -2.99 12.56
N ASN A 19 -15.61 -2.87 12.50
CA ASN A 19 -14.79 -3.22 11.35
C ASN A 19 -13.90 -4.45 11.60
N LYS A 20 -14.48 -5.51 12.18
CA LYS A 20 -13.73 -6.71 12.63
C LYS A 20 -12.87 -7.32 11.53
N ARG A 21 -13.38 -7.42 10.29
CA ARG A 21 -12.63 -8.00 9.16
C ARG A 21 -11.37 -7.21 8.79
N ILE A 22 -11.39 -5.89 8.98
CA ILE A 22 -10.21 -5.04 8.73
C ILE A 22 -9.19 -5.23 9.85
N VAL A 23 -9.66 -5.30 11.10
CA VAL A 23 -8.81 -5.57 12.26
C VAL A 23 -8.18 -6.97 12.15
N ASP A 24 -8.95 -7.97 11.73
CA ASP A 24 -8.49 -9.34 11.50
C ASP A 24 -7.41 -9.40 10.41
N LEU A 25 -7.53 -8.57 9.35
CA LEU A 25 -6.51 -8.46 8.31
C LEU A 25 -5.18 -7.99 8.89
N TRP A 26 -5.19 -6.95 9.73
CA TRP A 26 -3.96 -6.43 10.36
C TRP A 26 -3.25 -7.51 11.18
N TYR A 27 -4.00 -8.21 12.03
CA TYR A 27 -3.44 -9.29 12.85
C TYR A 27 -3.01 -10.49 12.01
N SER A 28 -3.74 -10.83 10.95
CA SER A 28 -3.37 -11.94 10.06
C SER A 28 -2.04 -11.67 9.35
N ILE A 29 -1.81 -10.45 8.87
CA ILE A 29 -0.55 -10.05 8.24
C ILE A 29 0.59 -10.03 9.26
N GLU A 30 0.35 -9.51 10.46
CA GLU A 30 1.34 -9.50 11.55
C GLU A 30 1.78 -10.91 11.92
N ASN A 31 0.83 -11.80 12.20
CA ASN A 31 1.12 -13.17 12.59
C ASN A 31 1.87 -13.91 11.48
N ALA A 32 1.46 -13.77 10.22
CA ALA A 32 2.16 -14.37 9.09
C ALA A 32 3.61 -13.86 8.96
N ALA A 33 3.85 -12.56 9.17
CA ALA A 33 5.20 -12.00 9.15
C ALA A 33 6.07 -12.53 10.31
N LEU A 34 5.52 -12.61 11.53
CA LEU A 34 6.22 -13.19 12.68
C LEU A 34 6.54 -14.67 12.45
N ASP A 35 5.59 -15.45 11.94
CA ASP A 35 5.78 -16.88 11.70
C ASP A 35 6.83 -17.15 10.62
N VAL A 36 6.85 -16.37 9.53
CA VAL A 36 7.91 -16.43 8.51
C VAL A 36 9.27 -16.11 9.13
N MET A 37 9.35 -15.10 10.00
CA MET A 37 10.61 -14.73 10.65
C MET A 37 11.12 -15.78 11.65
N ARG A 38 10.21 -16.50 12.31
CA ARG A 38 10.55 -17.58 13.26
C ARG A 38 10.94 -18.88 12.55
N THR A 39 10.22 -19.24 11.48
CA THR A 39 10.32 -20.57 10.86
C THR A 39 11.11 -20.60 9.55
N GLY A 40 11.26 -19.44 8.90
CA GLY A 40 11.79 -19.32 7.54
C GLY A 40 10.87 -19.85 6.45
N GLN A 41 9.68 -20.37 6.79
CA GLN A 41 8.74 -20.93 5.81
C GLN A 41 7.87 -19.83 5.20
N PRO A 42 7.81 -19.69 3.86
CA PRO A 42 6.92 -18.73 3.21
C PRO A 42 5.45 -18.98 3.58
N THR A 43 4.70 -17.91 3.81
CA THR A 43 3.28 -17.97 4.20
C THR A 43 2.41 -17.17 3.24
N GLY A 44 1.34 -17.80 2.74
CA GLY A 44 0.33 -17.16 1.91
C GLY A 44 -0.84 -16.64 2.74
N ILE A 45 -1.23 -15.37 2.55
CA ILE A 45 -2.36 -14.77 3.27
C ILE A 45 -3.08 -13.75 2.39
N LYS A 46 -4.39 -13.93 2.17
CA LYS A 46 -5.25 -12.96 1.46
C LYS A 46 -4.69 -12.47 0.11
N GLY A 47 -4.09 -13.35 -0.69
CA GLY A 47 -3.49 -13.00 -1.98
C GLY A 47 -2.08 -12.42 -1.89
N LEU A 48 -1.48 -12.40 -0.70
CA LEU A 48 -0.10 -12.01 -0.45
C LEU A 48 0.76 -13.26 -0.20
N ILE A 49 2.04 -13.19 -0.55
CA ILE A 49 3.04 -14.19 -0.14
C ILE A 49 4.10 -13.47 0.68
N ILE A 50 4.21 -13.82 1.95
CA ILE A 50 5.24 -13.32 2.85
C ILE A 50 6.36 -14.36 2.91
N ALA A 51 7.60 -13.94 2.67
CA ALA A 51 8.76 -14.83 2.68
C ALA A 51 9.98 -14.12 3.27
N ARG A 52 10.97 -14.90 3.70
CA ARG A 52 12.30 -14.38 4.01
C ARG A 52 13.23 -14.77 2.86
N GLU A 53 13.79 -13.77 2.20
CA GLU A 53 14.66 -13.92 1.04
C GLU A 53 16.02 -13.32 1.38
N GLY A 54 17.09 -14.08 1.16
CA GLY A 54 18.43 -13.64 1.49
C GLY A 54 19.45 -14.07 0.45
N ASP A 55 20.50 -13.27 0.33
CA ASP A 55 21.72 -13.62 -0.37
C ASP A 55 22.87 -13.62 0.62
N TYR A 56 23.23 -14.82 1.08
CA TYR A 56 24.29 -15.02 2.07
C TYR A 56 25.65 -14.54 1.58
N LYS A 57 25.94 -14.60 0.27
CA LYS A 57 27.23 -14.15 -0.28
C LYS A 57 27.38 -12.65 -0.14
N ASN A 58 26.28 -11.92 -0.38
CA ASN A 58 26.24 -10.47 -0.32
C ASN A 58 25.74 -9.92 1.03
N GLN A 59 25.56 -10.79 2.03
CA GLN A 59 25.03 -10.45 3.36
C GLN A 59 23.70 -9.67 3.30
N GLN A 60 22.86 -10.04 2.34
CA GLN A 60 21.51 -9.48 2.19
C GLN A 60 20.49 -10.41 2.82
N ASP A 61 19.52 -9.83 3.51
CA ASP A 61 18.44 -10.53 4.19
C ASP A 61 17.23 -9.62 4.19
N PHE A 62 16.10 -10.11 3.72
CA PHE A 62 14.88 -9.36 3.56
C PHE A 62 13.69 -10.18 4.00
N LEU A 63 12.75 -9.52 4.68
CA LEU A 63 11.37 -9.99 4.66
C LEU A 63 10.74 -9.39 3.42
N THR A 64 10.07 -10.21 2.63
CA THR A 64 9.39 -9.79 1.41
C THR A 64 7.89 -10.01 1.54
N ILE A 65 7.11 -9.14 0.90
CA ILE A 65 5.67 -9.34 0.70
C ILE A 65 5.41 -9.21 -0.79
N THR A 66 5.07 -10.32 -1.43
CA THR A 66 4.65 -10.36 -2.83
C THR A 66 3.18 -9.98 -2.91
N LEU A 67 2.88 -8.98 -3.73
CA LEU A 67 1.55 -8.44 -3.98
C LEU A 67 0.83 -9.24 -5.08
N PRO A 68 -0.50 -9.09 -5.24
CA PRO A 68 -1.26 -9.75 -6.31
C PRO A 68 -0.76 -9.40 -7.72
N SER A 69 -0.19 -8.20 -7.91
CA SER A 69 0.46 -7.76 -9.15
C SER A 69 1.78 -8.49 -9.47
N GLY A 70 2.30 -9.28 -8.52
CA GLY A 70 3.62 -9.91 -8.60
C GLY A 70 4.78 -9.04 -8.11
N ARG A 71 4.56 -7.73 -7.88
CA ARG A 71 5.58 -6.84 -7.29
C ARG A 71 5.85 -7.23 -5.83
N LYS A 72 7.10 -7.07 -5.39
CA LYS A 72 7.51 -7.32 -3.99
C LYS A 72 7.81 -6.04 -3.22
N LEU A 73 7.36 -6.00 -1.98
CA LEU A 73 7.87 -5.09 -0.95
C LEU A 73 9.05 -5.74 -0.24
N PHE A 74 10.06 -4.95 0.13
CA PHE A 74 11.28 -5.41 0.79
C PHE A 74 11.49 -4.68 2.11
N TYR A 75 11.71 -5.45 3.18
CA TYR A 75 12.06 -4.95 4.51
C TYR A 75 13.48 -5.42 4.83
N ALA A 76 14.44 -4.49 4.83
CA ALA A 76 15.86 -4.82 4.88
C ALA A 76 16.33 -5.26 6.29
N LYS A 77 17.14 -6.32 6.33
CA LYS A 77 17.75 -6.89 7.53
C LYS A 77 16.73 -7.04 8.68
N PRO A 78 15.64 -7.80 8.47
CA PRO A 78 14.58 -7.91 9.45
C PRO A 78 15.03 -8.71 10.67
N PHE A 79 14.52 -8.38 11.85
CA PHE A 79 14.74 -9.17 13.06
C PHE A 79 13.59 -9.02 14.06
N LEU A 80 13.47 -9.98 14.98
CA LEU A 80 12.48 -9.95 16.05
C LEU A 80 13.12 -9.40 17.33
N SER A 81 12.39 -8.52 18.02
CA SER A 81 12.77 -7.99 19.33
C SER A 81 11.53 -7.65 20.14
N GLN A 82 11.68 -7.36 21.43
CA GLN A 82 10.58 -6.88 22.26
C GLN A 82 10.33 -5.39 22.01
N ASN A 83 9.05 -5.03 21.83
CA ASN A 83 8.61 -3.64 21.82
C ASN A 83 8.50 -3.05 23.23
N GLU A 84 8.19 -1.76 23.32
CA GLU A 84 8.03 -1.02 24.58
C GLU A 84 6.96 -1.61 25.53
N ARG A 85 6.06 -2.46 25.00
CA ARG A 85 4.99 -3.13 25.75
C ARG A 85 5.36 -4.57 26.13
N GLY A 86 6.63 -4.95 25.96
CA GLY A 86 7.15 -6.30 26.26
C GLY A 86 6.62 -7.39 25.33
N ARG A 87 6.07 -7.03 24.16
CA ARG A 87 5.59 -8.00 23.16
C ARG A 87 6.61 -8.14 22.05
N GLU A 88 6.75 -9.34 21.51
CA GLU A 88 7.58 -9.55 20.32
C GLU A 88 7.02 -8.74 19.15
N ALA A 89 7.92 -8.06 18.44
CA ALA A 89 7.63 -7.23 17.29
C ALA A 89 8.72 -7.40 16.23
N LEU A 90 8.33 -7.12 14.99
CA LEU A 90 9.24 -7.12 13.85
C LEU A 90 9.92 -5.75 13.73
N TYR A 91 11.23 -5.77 13.53
CA TYR A 91 12.04 -4.61 13.22
C TYR A 91 12.74 -4.81 11.89
N TYR A 92 13.04 -3.71 11.20
CA TYR A 92 13.80 -3.71 9.95
C TYR A 92 14.60 -2.41 9.83
N HIS A 93 15.61 -2.40 8.96
CA HIS A 93 16.37 -1.20 8.65
C HIS A 93 15.69 -0.39 7.55
N GLY A 94 15.46 0.89 7.83
CA GLY A 94 14.82 1.80 6.89
C GLY A 94 14.97 3.27 7.30
N ILE A 95 14.35 4.15 6.51
CA ILE A 95 14.29 5.57 6.85
C ILE A 95 13.18 5.78 7.88
N ASN A 96 13.54 6.23 9.08
CA ASN A 96 12.55 6.65 10.06
C ASN A 96 11.82 7.91 9.59
N GLN A 97 10.50 7.93 9.71
CA GLN A 97 9.66 9.00 9.17
C GLN A 97 9.85 10.34 9.91
N ASP A 98 10.23 10.31 11.18
CA ASP A 98 10.42 11.49 12.03
C ASP A 98 11.86 12.01 11.91
N THR A 99 12.86 11.12 12.07
CA THR A 99 14.27 11.52 12.09
C THR A 99 14.86 11.71 10.69
N LYS A 100 14.21 11.13 9.66
CA LYS A 100 14.70 11.03 8.27
C LYS A 100 16.08 10.35 8.14
N LYS A 101 16.49 9.60 9.16
CA LYS A 101 17.76 8.86 9.19
C LYS A 101 17.53 7.39 8.91
N TRP A 102 18.59 6.74 8.41
CA TRP A 102 18.62 5.29 8.27
C TRP A 102 18.87 4.65 9.63
N GLU A 103 17.88 3.91 10.14
CA GLU A 103 17.91 3.31 11.47
C GLU A 103 17.03 2.06 11.52
N THR A 104 16.98 1.45 12.69
CA THR A 104 16.07 0.34 12.96
C THR A 104 14.67 0.90 13.25
N VAL A 105 13.69 0.45 12.47
CA VAL A 105 12.29 0.88 12.58
C VAL A 105 11.42 -0.30 13.03
N PRO A 106 10.61 -0.17 14.10
CA PRO A 106 9.61 -1.16 14.44
C PRO A 106 8.48 -1.17 13.41
N THR A 107 7.88 -2.33 13.19
CA THR A 107 6.65 -2.46 12.41
C THR A 107 5.65 -3.37 13.13
N TYR A 108 4.41 -3.31 12.68
CA TYR A 108 3.28 -4.05 13.23
C TYR A 108 2.24 -4.26 12.12
N GLY A 109 1.24 -5.09 12.39
CA GLY A 109 0.23 -5.47 11.39
C GLY A 109 -0.43 -4.30 10.65
N GLY A 110 -0.76 -3.23 11.37
CA GLY A 110 -1.34 -2.02 10.78
C GLY A 110 -0.40 -1.34 9.79
N LYS A 111 0.89 -1.19 10.14
CA LYS A 111 1.87 -0.56 9.26
C LYS A 111 2.20 -1.41 8.03
N LEU A 112 2.30 -2.73 8.21
CA LEU A 112 2.45 -3.66 7.08
C LEU A 112 1.25 -3.60 6.14
N THR A 113 0.03 -3.56 6.69
CA THR A 113 -1.19 -3.44 5.90
C THR A 113 -1.24 -2.12 5.13
N GLU A 114 -0.88 -1.00 5.78
CA GLU A 114 -0.77 0.32 5.13
C GLU A 114 0.15 0.25 3.91
N ASN A 115 1.37 -0.28 4.07
CA ASN A 115 2.34 -0.40 2.99
C ASN A 115 1.80 -1.28 1.84
N VAL A 116 1.16 -2.41 2.16
CA VAL A 116 0.56 -3.31 1.17
C VAL A 116 -0.54 -2.61 0.39
N VAL A 117 -1.48 -1.93 1.06
CA VAL A 117 -2.60 -1.24 0.40
C VAL A 117 -2.11 -0.08 -0.47
N GLN A 118 -1.18 0.74 0.03
CA GLN A 118 -0.59 1.83 -0.77
C GLN A 118 0.14 1.28 -2.01
N ALA A 119 0.85 0.16 -1.85
CA ALA A 119 1.55 -0.46 -2.94
C ALA A 119 0.60 -1.02 -4.02
N ILE A 120 -0.46 -1.72 -3.61
CA ILE A 120 -1.50 -2.21 -4.53
C ILE A 120 -2.17 -1.04 -5.26
N ALA A 121 -2.50 0.04 -4.55
CA ALA A 121 -3.08 1.24 -5.17
C ALA A 121 -2.15 1.85 -6.24
N ARG A 122 -0.84 1.92 -5.95
CA ARG A 122 0.17 2.38 -6.92
C ARG A 122 0.25 1.48 -8.16
N ASP A 123 0.09 0.17 -7.98
CA ASP A 123 0.09 -0.80 -9.09
C ASP A 123 -1.16 -0.63 -9.95
N CYS A 124 -2.33 -0.41 -9.33
CA CYS A 124 -3.56 -0.08 -10.07
C CYS A 124 -3.40 1.20 -10.89
N LEU A 125 -2.83 2.26 -10.30
CA LEU A 125 -2.58 3.51 -11.02
C LEU A 125 -1.60 3.31 -12.18
N ALA A 126 -0.58 2.47 -12.02
CA ALA A 126 0.38 2.16 -13.09
C ALA A 126 -0.32 1.56 -14.32
N GLU A 127 -1.23 0.60 -14.09
CA GLU A 127 -2.05 0.00 -15.15
C GLU A 127 -2.89 1.05 -15.87
N SER A 128 -3.56 1.93 -15.13
CA SER A 128 -4.38 3.01 -15.69
C SER A 128 -3.56 4.01 -16.49
N LEU A 129 -2.37 4.41 -16.01
CA LEU A 129 -1.45 5.30 -16.74
C LEU A 129 -1.01 4.70 -18.08
N VAL A 130 -0.69 3.41 -18.11
CA VAL A 130 -0.33 2.72 -19.36
C VAL A 130 -1.50 2.72 -20.34
N ARG A 131 -2.72 2.43 -19.87
CA ARG A 131 -3.93 2.41 -20.72
C ARG A 131 -4.25 3.80 -21.28
N LEU A 132 -4.19 4.84 -20.46
CA LEU A 132 -4.39 6.22 -20.88
C LEU A 132 -3.39 6.62 -21.98
N ASN A 133 -2.11 6.31 -21.78
CA ASN A 133 -1.08 6.60 -22.76
C ASN A 133 -1.30 5.88 -24.10
N ILE A 134 -1.72 4.60 -24.07
CA ILE A 134 -2.06 3.84 -25.29
C ILE A 134 -3.23 4.49 -26.06
N GLU A 135 -4.18 5.10 -25.35
CA GLU A 135 -5.33 5.79 -25.95
C GLU A 135 -5.07 7.26 -26.30
N GLY A 136 -3.83 7.73 -26.16
CA GLY A 136 -3.43 9.10 -26.53
C GLY A 136 -3.61 10.14 -25.42
N TYR A 137 -4.07 9.74 -24.23
CA TYR A 137 -4.09 10.60 -23.05
C TYR A 137 -2.75 10.52 -22.34
N GLN A 138 -1.76 11.29 -22.83
CA GLN A 138 -0.46 11.36 -22.18
C GLN A 138 -0.60 11.99 -20.79
N ALA A 139 -0.17 11.27 -19.75
CA ALA A 139 -0.08 11.82 -18.41
C ALA A 139 1.14 12.76 -18.32
N VAL A 140 0.91 14.04 -18.00
CA VAL A 140 1.98 15.02 -17.76
C VAL A 140 2.46 15.00 -16.31
N MET A 141 1.56 14.65 -15.38
CA MET A 141 1.89 14.37 -13.99
C MET A 141 0.82 13.48 -13.34
N HIS A 142 1.12 12.97 -12.15
CA HIS A 142 0.14 12.29 -11.31
C HIS A 142 0.38 12.67 -9.85
N ILE A 143 -0.69 12.82 -9.06
CA ILE A 143 -0.65 13.21 -7.66
C ILE A 143 -1.51 12.23 -6.88
N HIS A 144 -0.89 11.44 -5.99
CA HIS A 144 -1.57 10.31 -5.34
C HIS A 144 -2.19 9.38 -6.39
N ASP A 145 -3.51 9.29 -6.44
CA ASP A 145 -4.34 8.53 -7.38
C ASP A 145 -4.89 9.37 -8.55
N GLU A 146 -4.61 10.67 -8.59
CA GLU A 146 -4.99 11.59 -9.66
C GLU A 146 -4.01 11.52 -10.84
N VAL A 147 -4.55 11.51 -12.07
CA VAL A 147 -3.77 11.64 -13.30
C VAL A 147 -4.13 12.97 -13.97
N VAL A 148 -3.11 13.71 -14.39
CA VAL A 148 -3.29 14.95 -15.15
C VAL A 148 -2.79 14.74 -16.56
N SER A 149 -3.65 15.03 -17.54
CA SER A 149 -3.33 15.00 -18.97
C SER A 149 -3.55 16.38 -19.58
N ASP A 150 -2.58 16.80 -20.39
CA ASP A 150 -2.68 18.01 -21.20
C ASP A 150 -3.00 17.58 -22.64
N VAL A 151 -4.20 17.91 -23.09
CA VAL A 151 -4.74 17.50 -24.40
C VAL A 151 -5.39 18.69 -25.10
N PRO A 152 -5.42 18.71 -26.45
CA PRO A 152 -6.20 19.69 -27.19
C PRO A 152 -7.67 19.66 -26.76
N GLU A 153 -8.35 20.81 -26.74
CA GLU A 153 -9.75 20.93 -26.33
C GLU A 153 -10.67 19.97 -27.11
N SER A 154 -10.38 19.74 -28.39
CA SER A 154 -11.13 18.80 -29.24
C SER A 154 -10.98 17.32 -28.84
N ALA A 155 -10.01 16.98 -28.00
CA ALA A 155 -9.75 15.63 -27.50
C ALA A 155 -10.03 15.50 -25.98
N ALA A 156 -10.47 16.58 -25.32
CA ALA A 156 -10.77 16.59 -23.90
C ALA A 156 -12.12 15.87 -23.64
N ASP A 157 -12.03 14.58 -23.31
CA ASP A 157 -13.18 13.71 -23.02
C ASP A 157 -12.98 13.06 -21.65
N ILE A 158 -13.62 13.65 -20.63
CA ILE A 158 -13.49 13.19 -19.25
C ILE A 158 -14.18 11.85 -19.01
N ASP A 159 -15.32 11.61 -19.68
CA ASP A 159 -16.07 10.36 -19.54
C ASP A 159 -15.23 9.20 -20.07
N ARG A 160 -14.52 9.40 -21.19
CA ARG A 160 -13.59 8.41 -21.73
C ARG A 160 -12.40 8.16 -20.80
N VAL A 161 -11.79 9.21 -20.25
CA VAL A 161 -10.68 9.06 -19.29
C VAL A 161 -11.13 8.30 -18.04
N CYS A 162 -12.28 8.65 -17.47
CA CYS A 162 -12.84 7.96 -16.31
C CYS A 162 -13.18 6.49 -16.62
N GLU A 163 -13.71 6.20 -17.81
CA GLU A 163 -13.94 4.83 -18.27
C GLU A 163 -12.64 4.03 -18.32
N ILE A 164 -11.58 4.56 -18.95
CA ILE A 164 -10.26 3.92 -19.04
C ILE A 164 -9.68 3.63 -17.65
N MET A 165 -9.70 4.63 -16.75
CA MET A 165 -9.19 4.49 -15.39
C MET A 165 -10.00 3.51 -14.54
N GLY A 166 -11.30 3.37 -14.81
CA GLY A 166 -12.21 2.45 -14.14
C GLY A 166 -12.19 1.02 -14.66
N ARG A 167 -11.45 0.72 -15.74
CA ARG A 167 -11.44 -0.62 -16.33
C ARG A 167 -10.91 -1.68 -15.34
N PRO A 168 -11.53 -2.88 -15.28
CA PRO A 168 -11.05 -3.98 -14.45
C PRO A 168 -9.58 -4.31 -14.71
N ILE A 169 -8.89 -4.76 -13.66
CA ILE A 169 -7.49 -5.17 -13.72
C ILE A 169 -7.41 -6.70 -13.57
N SER A 170 -6.69 -7.36 -14.48
CA SER A 170 -6.68 -8.82 -14.60
C SER A 170 -6.20 -9.54 -13.33
N TRP A 171 -5.20 -8.98 -12.65
CA TRP A 171 -4.65 -9.51 -11.40
C TRP A 171 -5.43 -9.09 -10.15
N ALA A 172 -6.44 -8.21 -10.28
CA ALA A 172 -7.30 -7.75 -9.19
C ALA A 172 -8.80 -8.01 -9.49
N PRO A 173 -9.20 -9.28 -9.71
CA PRO A 173 -10.60 -9.59 -10.01
C PRO A 173 -11.53 -9.17 -8.86
N GLY A 174 -12.61 -8.48 -9.20
CA GLY A 174 -13.61 -8.00 -8.23
C GLY A 174 -13.25 -6.69 -7.53
N LEU A 175 -12.09 -6.07 -7.81
CA LEU A 175 -11.80 -4.73 -7.35
C LEU A 175 -12.72 -3.72 -8.07
N LEU A 176 -13.55 -3.03 -7.30
CA LEU A 176 -14.43 -1.99 -7.81
C LEU A 176 -13.64 -0.70 -8.01
N LEU A 177 -13.04 -0.54 -9.19
CA LEU A 177 -12.39 0.69 -9.62
C LEU A 177 -13.42 1.65 -10.21
N LYS A 178 -13.42 2.88 -9.70
CA LYS A 178 -14.17 4.01 -10.23
C LYS A 178 -13.23 5.20 -10.31
N ALA A 179 -13.43 6.05 -11.30
CA ALA A 179 -12.73 7.31 -11.45
C ALA A 179 -13.75 8.42 -11.56
N ASP A 180 -13.34 9.60 -11.12
CA ASP A 180 -14.06 10.86 -11.27
C ASP A 180 -13.04 11.92 -11.69
N GLY A 181 -13.49 13.00 -12.31
CA GLY A 181 -12.60 14.06 -12.75
C GLY A 181 -13.30 15.19 -13.46
N PHE A 182 -12.51 16.16 -13.91
CA PHE A 182 -13.01 17.38 -14.54
C PHE A 182 -12.04 17.88 -15.62
N ILE A 183 -12.54 18.75 -16.48
CA ILE A 183 -11.75 19.48 -17.48
C ILE A 183 -11.57 20.92 -16.99
N THR A 184 -10.37 21.45 -17.13
CA THR A 184 -10.02 22.81 -16.71
C THR A 184 -8.88 23.35 -17.58
N GLU A 185 -8.79 24.67 -17.72
CA GLU A 185 -7.72 25.33 -18.49
C GLU A 185 -6.39 25.38 -17.72
N PHE A 186 -6.43 25.27 -16.39
CA PHE A 186 -5.26 25.27 -15.53
C PHE A 186 -5.45 24.27 -14.38
N TYR A 187 -4.34 23.69 -13.93
CA TYR A 187 -4.35 22.77 -12.79
C TYR A 187 -4.90 23.46 -11.54
N LYS A 188 -5.90 22.84 -10.94
CA LYS A 188 -6.44 23.18 -9.63
C LYS A 188 -6.52 21.91 -8.81
N LYS A 189 -6.24 22.05 -7.52
CA LYS A 189 -6.42 20.96 -6.57
C LYS A 189 -7.81 21.08 -5.97
N GLU A 190 -8.63 20.05 -6.14
CA GLU A 190 -9.90 19.89 -5.40
C GLU A 190 -9.70 19.06 -4.13
#